data_AF-A0A1G2L9K9-F1
#
_entry.id   AF-A0A1G2L9K9-F1
#
_cell.length_a   1.000
_cell.length_b   1.000
_cell.length_c   1.000
_cell.angle_alpha   90.00
_cell.angle_beta   90.00
_cell.angle_gamma   90.00
#
_symmetry.space_group_name_H-M   'P 1'
#
loop_
_entity.id
_entity.type
_entity.pdbx_description
1 polymer ?
#
loop_
_entity_poly.entity_id
_entity_poly.type
_entity_poly.pdbx_seq_one_letter_code
_entity_poly.pdbx_strand_id
1 'polypeptide(L)'
;MTKEEARKDIERIAETFKTIGPGTEADRTTQLFLQMFDVLRRRLDQPRVLKILYIDSPGAAEVLPMGMREIVRRLAAGEITAAQADQELIQLKLLYEELIREMALRPAKPIALIGSQGRIVGFPIKGA
;
A
#
# COMPACT_ATOMS: atom_id res chain seq x y z
N MET A 1 10.57 8.17 -8.69
CA MET A 1 9.23 8.61 -8.27
C MET A 1 9.34 9.99 -7.64
N THR A 2 8.50 10.94 -8.04
CA THR A 2 8.47 12.31 -7.53
C THR A 2 7.38 12.48 -6.45
N LYS A 3 7.42 13.59 -5.68
CA LYS A 3 6.37 13.93 -4.70
C LYS A 3 4.99 14.09 -5.36
N GLU A 4 4.94 14.57 -6.61
CA GLU A 4 3.68 14.76 -7.34
C GLU A 4 3.08 13.43 -7.78
N GLU A 5 3.90 12.48 -8.23
CA GLU A 5 3.47 11.12 -8.56
C GLU A 5 2.93 10.39 -7.32
N ALA A 6 3.59 10.56 -6.17
CA ALA A 6 3.13 10.00 -4.90
C ALA A 6 1.77 10.56 -4.48
N ARG A 7 1.55 11.88 -4.63
CA ARG A 7 0.26 12.51 -4.32
C ARG A 7 -0.87 11.94 -5.19
N LYS A 8 -0.64 11.82 -6.51
CA LYS A 8 -1.62 11.21 -7.43
C LYS A 8 -1.95 9.77 -7.06
N ASP A 9 -0.96 9.01 -6.58
CA ASP A 9 -1.19 7.66 -6.07
C ASP A 9 -2.09 7.66 -4.82
N ILE A 10 -1.91 8.61 -3.90
CA ILE A 10 -2.77 8.77 -2.71
C ILE A 10 -4.21 9.05 -3.13
N GLU A 11 -4.42 10.00 -4.03
CA GLU A 11 -5.74 10.40 -4.53
C GLU A 11 -6.44 9.24 -5.25
N ARG A 12 -5.74 8.56 -6.16
CA ARG A 12 -6.28 7.41 -6.92
C ARG A 12 -6.73 6.27 -6.01
N ILE A 13 -5.94 5.96 -4.97
CA ILE A 13 -6.28 4.91 -4.01
C ILE A 13 -7.43 5.36 -3.11
N ALA A 14 -7.49 6.64 -2.73
CA ALA A 14 -8.65 7.18 -2.01
C ALA A 14 -9.95 6.99 -2.80
N GLU A 15 -9.93 7.23 -4.11
CA GLU A 15 -11.09 7.01 -5.00
C GLU A 15 -11.46 5.53 -5.14
N THR A 16 -10.47 4.63 -5.09
CA THR A 16 -10.66 3.18 -5.23
C THR A 16 -11.29 2.55 -3.98
N PHE A 17 -10.98 3.11 -2.80
CA PHE A 17 -11.40 2.58 -1.51
C PHE A 17 -12.44 3.45 -0.83
N LYS A 18 -13.72 3.08 -0.95
CA LYS A 18 -14.75 3.56 -0.02
C LYS A 18 -14.48 2.98 1.36
N THR A 19 -13.87 3.77 2.23
CA THR A 19 -13.53 3.34 3.59
C THR A 19 -14.72 3.55 4.53
N ILE A 20 -14.92 2.64 5.50
CA ILE A 20 -15.96 2.75 6.53
C ILE A 20 -15.26 2.65 7.89
N GLY A 21 -15.49 3.61 8.79
CA GLY A 21 -14.78 3.74 10.09
C GLY A 21 -14.67 5.19 10.59
N PRO A 22 -14.09 5.44 11.77
CA PRO A 22 -13.87 6.79 12.30
C PRO A 22 -12.81 7.56 11.49
N GLY A 23 -12.86 8.90 11.53
CA GLY A 23 -11.97 9.78 10.76
C GLY A 23 -12.52 10.13 9.37
N THR A 24 -11.78 10.95 8.63
CA THR A 24 -12.11 11.29 7.24
C THR A 24 -11.80 10.13 6.30
N GLU A 25 -12.37 10.12 5.09
CA GLU A 25 -12.02 9.13 4.07
C GLU A 25 -10.51 9.16 3.74
N ALA A 26 -9.91 10.34 3.76
CA ALA A 26 -8.48 10.53 3.57
C ALA A 26 -7.62 9.95 4.72
N ASP A 27 -8.09 10.05 5.97
CA ASP A 27 -7.46 9.43 7.15
C ASP A 27 -7.44 7.90 7.06
N ARG A 28 -8.50 7.34 6.48
CA ARG A 28 -8.65 5.90 6.33
C ARG A 28 -7.84 5.35 5.16
N THR A 29 -7.78 6.08 4.05
CA THR A 29 -6.88 5.80 2.92
C THR A 29 -5.40 5.87 3.34
N THR A 30 -5.05 6.83 4.18
CA THR A 30 -3.71 6.95 4.76
C THR A 30 -3.31 5.69 5.53
N GLN A 31 -4.19 5.20 6.39
CA GLN A 31 -3.94 3.98 7.17
C GLN A 31 -3.82 2.74 6.25
N LEU A 32 -4.68 2.66 5.23
CA LEU A 32 -4.63 1.66 4.17
C LEU A 32 -3.24 1.58 3.52
N PHE A 33 -2.72 2.72 3.11
CA PHE A 33 -1.38 2.85 2.52
C PHE A 33 -0.30 2.28 3.44
N LEU A 34 -0.31 2.70 4.71
CA LEU A 34 0.70 2.27 5.69
C LEU A 34 0.63 0.76 5.93
N GLN A 35 -0.57 0.18 5.98
CA GLN A 35 -0.74 -1.26 6.14
C GLN A 35 -0.22 -2.05 4.94
N MET A 36 -0.37 -1.52 3.72
CA MET A 36 0.16 -2.17 2.53
C MET A 36 1.68 -2.28 2.55
N PHE A 37 2.39 -1.26 3.04
CA PHE A 37 3.84 -1.36 3.26
C PHE A 37 4.18 -2.54 4.18
N ASP A 38 3.49 -2.66 5.32
CA ASP A 38 3.79 -3.69 6.30
C ASP A 38 3.50 -5.10 5.75
N VAL A 39 2.42 -5.26 4.97
CA VAL A 39 2.09 -6.54 4.31
C VAL A 39 3.15 -6.93 3.28
N LEU A 40 3.60 -6.00 2.45
CA LEU A 40 4.63 -6.26 1.45
C LEU A 40 5.96 -6.63 2.09
N ARG A 41 6.39 -5.87 3.10
CA ARG A 41 7.66 -6.11 3.82
C ARG A 41 7.72 -7.50 4.46
N ARG A 42 6.59 -7.99 5.01
CA ARG A 42 6.49 -9.34 5.60
C ARG A 42 6.57 -10.49 4.58
N ARG A 43 6.48 -10.20 3.28
CA ARG A 43 6.43 -11.20 2.20
C ARG A 43 7.55 -11.05 1.18
N LEU A 44 8.56 -10.22 1.45
CA LEU A 44 9.69 -10.02 0.53
C LEU A 44 10.53 -11.28 0.31
N ASP A 45 10.51 -12.21 1.27
CA ASP A 45 11.08 -13.55 1.17
C ASP A 45 10.30 -14.48 0.22
N GLN A 46 9.09 -14.07 -0.22
CA GLN A 46 8.22 -14.83 -1.10
C GLN A 46 7.88 -14.07 -2.41
N PRO A 47 8.87 -13.79 -3.28
CA PRO A 47 8.65 -13.02 -4.52
C PRO A 47 7.58 -13.63 -5.45
N ARG A 48 7.48 -14.95 -5.50
CA ARG A 48 6.46 -15.66 -6.30
C ARG A 48 5.04 -15.35 -5.82
N VAL A 49 4.83 -15.30 -4.50
CA VAL A 49 3.52 -14.98 -3.92
C VAL A 49 3.16 -13.53 -4.22
N LEU A 50 4.12 -12.62 -4.06
CA LEU A 50 3.92 -11.20 -4.39
C LEU A 50 3.58 -10.98 -5.87
N LYS A 51 4.25 -11.69 -6.78
CA LYS A 51 3.96 -11.67 -8.23
C LYS A 51 2.52 -12.10 -8.52
N ILE A 52 2.09 -13.24 -7.99
CA ILE A 52 0.73 -13.76 -8.19
C ILE A 52 -0.31 -12.76 -7.69
N LEU A 53 -0.09 -12.19 -6.50
CA LEU A 53 -1.08 -11.34 -5.85
C LEU A 53 -1.16 -9.93 -6.45
N TYR A 54 -0.03 -9.35 -6.88
CA TYR A 54 0.02 -7.92 -7.19
C TYR A 54 0.50 -7.59 -8.61
N ILE A 55 0.96 -8.57 -9.37
CA ILE A 55 1.40 -8.38 -10.77
C ILE A 55 0.48 -9.15 -11.71
N ASP A 56 0.26 -10.44 -11.44
CA ASP A 56 -0.52 -11.32 -12.32
C ASP A 56 -2.04 -11.17 -12.13
N SER A 57 -2.48 -10.49 -11.06
CA SER A 57 -3.89 -10.26 -10.74
C SER A 57 -4.30 -8.81 -11.09
N PRO A 58 -5.08 -8.58 -12.17
CA PRO A 58 -5.39 -7.25 -12.66
C PRO A 58 -6.03 -6.35 -11.60
N GLY A 59 -7.02 -6.87 -10.86
CA GLY A 59 -7.75 -6.09 -9.85
C GLY A 59 -6.94 -5.80 -8.58
N ALA A 60 -5.96 -6.62 -8.24
CA ALA A 60 -5.10 -6.39 -7.07
C ALA A 60 -3.84 -5.58 -7.42
N ALA A 61 -3.41 -5.60 -8.68
CA ALA A 61 -2.38 -4.71 -9.19
C ALA A 61 -2.84 -3.25 -9.09
N GLU A 62 -4.08 -2.94 -9.48
CA GLU A 62 -4.67 -1.59 -9.41
C GLU A 62 -4.69 -1.02 -7.98
N VAL A 63 -4.83 -1.89 -6.97
CA VAL A 63 -4.82 -1.51 -5.56
C VAL A 63 -3.44 -1.06 -5.08
N LEU A 64 -2.36 -1.60 -5.65
CA LEU A 64 -1.00 -1.29 -5.21
C LEU A 64 -0.56 0.09 -5.73
N PRO A 65 -0.02 0.97 -4.86
CA PRO A 65 0.67 2.17 -5.29
C PRO A 65 1.73 1.84 -6.34
N MET A 66 1.87 2.67 -7.36
CA MET A 66 2.77 2.46 -8.49
C MET A 66 4.21 2.23 -8.01
N GLY A 67 4.69 3.02 -7.05
CA GLY A 67 6.02 2.84 -6.47
C GLY A 67 6.23 1.47 -5.82
N MET A 68 5.24 0.98 -5.07
CA MET A 68 5.30 -0.37 -4.47
C MET A 68 5.25 -1.46 -5.54
N ARG A 69 4.44 -1.25 -6.59
CA ARG A 69 4.24 -2.23 -7.66
C ARG A 69 5.51 -2.44 -8.44
N GLU A 70 6.23 -1.36 -8.71
CA GLU A 70 7.52 -1.41 -9.38
C GLU A 70 8.57 -2.16 -8.53
N ILE A 71 8.62 -1.91 -7.22
CA ILE A 71 9.51 -2.66 -6.32
C ILE A 71 9.18 -4.16 -6.35
N VAL A 72 7.89 -4.53 -6.25
CA VAL A 72 7.44 -5.92 -6.32
C VAL A 72 7.78 -6.55 -7.67
N ARG A 73 7.61 -5.82 -8.78
CA ARG A 73 7.95 -6.28 -10.14
C ARG A 73 9.44 -6.61 -10.24
N ARG A 74 10.30 -5.68 -9.82
CA ARG A 74 11.76 -5.83 -9.85
C ARG A 74 12.23 -6.99 -8.97
N LEU A 75 11.65 -7.13 -7.77
CA LEU A 75 11.94 -8.24 -6.86
C LEU A 75 11.50 -9.60 -7.47
N ALA A 76 10.30 -9.66 -8.05
CA ALA A 76 9.78 -10.87 -8.68
C ALA A 76 10.57 -11.28 -9.93
N ALA A 77 11.15 -10.32 -10.65
CA ALA A 77 12.04 -10.54 -11.78
C ALA A 77 13.48 -10.92 -11.37
N GLY A 78 13.82 -10.83 -10.08
CA GLY A 78 15.18 -11.06 -9.57
C GLY A 78 16.15 -9.92 -9.89
N GLU A 79 15.66 -8.76 -10.31
CA GLU A 79 16.45 -7.55 -10.61
C GLU A 79 17.00 -6.90 -9.34
N ILE A 80 16.31 -7.10 -8.20
CA ILE A 80 16.73 -6.66 -6.87
C ILE A 80 16.58 -7.78 -5.85
N THR A 81 17.39 -7.72 -4.80
CA THR A 81 17.30 -8.62 -3.65
C THR A 81 16.17 -8.19 -2.70
N ALA A 82 15.74 -9.11 -1.82
CA ALA A 82 14.77 -8.78 -0.77
C ALA A 82 15.26 -7.65 0.16
N ALA A 83 16.57 -7.58 0.44
CA ALA A 83 17.15 -6.52 1.25
C ALA A 83 17.08 -5.14 0.56
N GLN A 84 17.36 -5.09 -0.75
CA GLN A 84 17.21 -3.87 -1.55
C GLN A 84 15.74 -3.45 -1.64
N ALA A 85 14.83 -4.41 -1.86
CA ALA A 85 13.39 -4.13 -1.87
C ALA A 85 12.89 -3.60 -0.52
N ASP A 86 13.38 -4.11 0.61
CA ASP A 86 13.04 -3.59 1.94
C ASP A 86 13.50 -2.14 2.12
N GLN A 87 14.74 -1.83 1.73
CA GLN A 87 15.27 -0.46 1.78
C GLN A 87 14.45 0.50 0.89
N GLU A 88 14.14 0.10 -0.34
CA GLU A 88 13.32 0.91 -1.25
C GLU A 88 11.90 1.13 -0.68
N LEU A 89 11.29 0.11 -0.06
CA LEU A 89 9.99 0.24 0.61
C LEU A 89 10.05 1.17 1.83
N ILE A 90 11.15 1.17 2.60
CA ILE A 90 11.34 2.08 3.73
C ILE A 90 11.43 3.53 3.22
N GLN A 91 12.24 3.80 2.20
CA GLN A 91 12.36 5.14 1.62
C GLN A 91 11.04 5.63 1.06
N LEU A 92 10.31 4.74 0.37
CA LEU A 92 8.99 5.02 -0.14
C LEU A 92 8.01 5.34 1.00
N LYS A 93 8.01 4.55 2.08
CA LYS A 93 7.17 4.81 3.27
C LYS A 93 7.43 6.17 3.89
N LEU A 94 8.70 6.57 4.04
CA LEU A 94 9.07 7.88 4.59
C LEU A 94 8.53 9.03 3.74
N LEU A 95 8.62 8.92 2.41
CA LEU A 95 8.05 9.90 1.48
C LEU A 95 6.53 10.03 1.64
N TYR A 96 5.82 8.91 1.74
CA TYR A 96 4.37 8.93 1.97
C TYR A 96 4.04 9.53 3.33
N GLU A 97 4.75 9.18 4.40
CA GLU A 97 4.54 9.75 5.75
C GLU A 97 4.81 11.26 5.80
N GLU A 98 5.75 11.76 5.00
CA GLU A 98 5.98 13.19 4.83
C GLU A 98 4.79 13.87 4.13
N LEU A 99 4.31 13.31 3.01
CA LEU A 99 3.17 13.83 2.26
C LEU A 99 1.87 13.80 3.06
N ILE A 100 1.62 12.73 3.80
CA ILE A 100 0.48 12.59 4.72
C ILE A 100 0.49 13.73 5.75
N ARG A 101 1.68 14.05 6.31
CA ARG A 101 1.85 15.17 7.25
C ARG A 101 1.63 16.52 6.59
N GLU A 102 2.17 16.74 5.39
CA GLU A 102 1.96 17.97 4.62
C GLU A 102 0.47 18.19 4.28
N MET A 103 -0.28 17.11 4.03
CA MET A 103 -1.72 17.14 3.77
C MET A 103 -2.59 17.25 5.03
N ALA A 104 -1.97 17.36 6.23
CA ALA A 104 -2.63 17.37 7.53
C ALA A 104 -3.55 16.16 7.79
N LEU A 105 -3.29 15.04 7.10
CA LEU A 105 -4.03 13.79 7.26
C LEU A 105 -3.52 13.02 8.49
N ARG A 106 -4.40 12.27 9.15
CA ARG A 106 -4.05 11.47 10.32
C ARG A 106 -4.48 10.02 10.09
N PRO A 107 -3.61 9.02 10.23
CA PRO A 107 -4.04 7.63 10.12
C PRO A 107 -5.14 7.32 11.15
N ALA A 108 -6.31 6.86 10.68
CA ALA A 108 -7.40 6.46 11.56
C ALA A 108 -7.07 5.13 12.28
N LYS A 109 -7.24 5.09 13.60
CA LYS A 109 -7.09 3.87 14.41
C LYS A 109 -8.37 3.03 14.41
N PRO A 110 -8.25 1.70 14.57
CA PRO A 110 -8.08 0.74 13.47
C PRO A 110 -9.32 0.67 12.56
N ILE A 111 -9.11 0.46 11.26
CA ILE A 111 -10.16 0.45 10.24
C ILE A 111 -10.23 -0.97 9.67
N ALA A 112 -11.44 -1.51 9.54
CA ALA A 112 -11.69 -2.69 8.72
C ALA A 112 -11.93 -2.24 7.28
N LEU A 113 -11.24 -2.86 6.32
CA LEU A 113 -11.43 -2.54 4.91
C LEU A 113 -12.67 -3.24 4.38
N ILE A 114 -13.59 -2.45 3.82
CA ILE A 114 -14.72 -2.96 3.06
C ILE A 114 -14.54 -2.44 1.64
N GLY A 115 -14.24 -3.33 0.69
CA GLY A 115 -14.11 -2.94 -0.71
C GLY A 115 -15.44 -2.45 -1.28
N SER A 116 -15.39 -1.53 -2.24
CA SER A 116 -16.54 -0.88 -2.89
C SER A 116 -17.47 -1.82 -3.67
N GLN A 117 -17.17 -3.13 -3.73
CA GLN A 117 -17.99 -4.17 -4.36
C GLN A 117 -18.56 -5.21 -3.37
N GLY A 118 -18.59 -4.92 -2.07
CA GLY A 118 -19.04 -5.90 -1.06
C GLY A 118 -18.07 -7.08 -0.86
N ARG A 119 -16.88 -7.03 -1.49
CA ARG A 119 -15.76 -7.93 -1.19
C ARG A 119 -14.96 -7.36 -0.02
N ILE A 120 -15.08 -8.01 1.13
CA ILE A 120 -14.24 -7.75 2.30
C ILE A 120 -12.83 -8.24 1.95
N VAL A 121 -11.90 -7.32 1.68
CA VAL A 121 -10.48 -7.63 1.67
C VAL A 121 -9.98 -7.42 3.08
N GLY A 122 -10.24 -8.39 3.95
CA GLY A 122 -9.76 -8.36 5.32
C GLY A 122 -8.25 -8.59 5.32
N PHE A 123 -7.45 -7.61 5.74
CA PHE A 123 -6.10 -7.86 6.20
C PHE A 123 -6.20 -8.27 7.68
N PRO A 124 -6.00 -9.55 8.04
CA PRO A 124 -6.04 -9.96 9.43
C PRO A 124 -4.88 -9.28 10.17
N ILE A 125 -5.21 -8.30 11.01
CA ILE A 125 -4.31 -7.77 12.02
C ILE A 125 -4.36 -8.76 13.18
N LYS A 126 -3.42 -9.71 13.24
CA LYS A 126 -3.14 -10.39 14.51
C LYS A 126 -2.55 -9.33 15.44
N GLY A 127 -3.33 -8.93 16.44
CA GLY A 127 -2.80 -8.21 17.60
C GLY A 127 -1.75 -9.07 18.30
N ALA A 128 -0.60 -8.46 18.55
CA ALA A 128 0.39 -8.91 19.50
C ALA A 128 0.65 -7.74 20.44
#